data_AF-A0A0C1UL76-F1
#
_entry.id   AF-A0A0C1UL76-F1
#
_cell.length_a   1.000
_cell.length_b   1.000
_cell.length_c   1.000
_cell.angle_alpha   90.00
_cell.angle_beta   90.00
_cell.angle_gamma   90.00
#
_symmetry.space_group_name_H-M   'P 1'
#
loop_
_entity.id
_entity.type
_entity.pdbx_description
1 polymer ?
#
loop_
_entity_poly.entity_id
_entity_poly.type
_entity_poly.pdbx_seq_one_letter_code
_entity_poly.pdbx_strand_id
1 'polypeptide(L)'
;MIEEYNKKYIITFSGNNDFTVINYLYEKHKINFKIEEHFKDIDLQKYYEKSMKTSIGLKNLESKFNIKRESEIISGSNLAKIFSKIINDEEYFNRMPMGKKEKILLYNMQDVVSLFYICKLE
;
A
#
# COMPACT_ATOMS: atom_id res chain seq x y z
N MET A 1 -5.75 -0.87 19.99
CA MET A 1 -4.81 -0.87 18.83
C MET A 1 -3.85 0.32 18.78
N ILE A 2 -4.24 1.57 18.46
CA ILE A 2 -3.24 2.67 18.31
C ILE A 2 -2.54 3.00 19.65
N GLU A 3 -3.34 3.24 20.69
CA GLU A 3 -2.86 3.51 22.04
C GLU A 3 -2.15 2.28 22.64
N GLU A 4 -2.67 1.09 22.33
CA GLU A 4 -2.18 -0.21 22.81
C GLU A 4 -0.77 -0.53 22.32
N TYR A 5 -0.43 -0.16 21.07
CA TYR A 5 0.89 -0.39 20.50
C TYR A 5 1.78 0.88 20.49
N ASN A 6 1.29 2.00 21.05
CA ASN A 6 1.96 3.30 21.09
C ASN A 6 2.61 3.70 19.75
N LYS A 7 1.91 3.43 18.64
CA LYS A 7 2.42 3.67 17.29
C LYS A 7 2.21 5.14 16.94
N LYS A 8 3.30 5.82 16.58
CA LYS A 8 3.31 7.26 16.23
C LYS A 8 3.50 7.53 14.74
N TYR A 9 3.93 6.53 13.99
CA TYR A 9 4.31 6.66 12.59
C TYR A 9 3.51 5.70 11.73
N ILE A 10 3.18 6.15 10.53
CA ILE A 10 2.70 5.31 9.45
C ILE A 10 3.76 5.35 8.33
N ILE A 11 4.23 4.18 7.94
CA ILE A 11 5.21 4.05 6.86
C ILE A 11 4.46 3.75 5.57
N THR A 12 4.75 4.50 4.52
CA THR A 12 4.11 4.34 3.21
C THR A 12 5.14 4.32 2.08
N PHE A 13 4.70 3.93 0.88
CA PHE A 13 5.47 4.10 -0.35
C PHE A 13 4.54 4.66 -1.42
N SER A 14 4.71 5.92 -1.80
CA SER A 14 3.73 6.62 -2.65
C SER A 14 2.34 6.74 -2.00
N GLY A 15 2.29 6.93 -0.68
CA GLY A 15 1.09 6.78 0.15
C GLY A 15 -0.05 7.75 -0.14
N ASN A 16 0.19 8.80 -0.91
CA ASN A 16 -0.84 9.77 -1.29
C ASN A 16 -2.02 9.12 -2.04
N ASN A 17 -1.75 8.11 -2.86
CA ASN A 17 -2.79 7.37 -3.58
C ASN A 17 -3.65 6.56 -2.60
N ASP A 18 -3.01 5.88 -1.65
CA ASP A 18 -3.69 5.08 -0.63
C ASP A 18 -4.57 5.96 0.26
N PHE A 19 -4.05 7.09 0.76
CA PHE A 19 -4.82 8.02 1.58
C PHE A 19 -6.00 8.63 0.83
N THR A 20 -5.85 8.93 -0.47
CA THR A 20 -6.96 9.43 -1.29
C THR A 20 -8.12 8.43 -1.32
N VAL A 21 -7.82 7.15 -1.55
CA VAL A 21 -8.85 6.09 -1.60
C VAL A 21 -9.44 5.84 -0.22
N ILE A 22 -8.62 5.76 0.83
CA ILE A 22 -9.09 5.53 2.20
C ILE A 22 -9.99 6.67 2.67
N ASN A 23 -9.58 7.93 2.47
CA ASN A 23 -10.37 9.10 2.87
C ASN A 23 -11.70 9.13 2.12
N TYR A 24 -11.71 8.84 0.81
CA TYR A 24 -12.94 8.69 0.04
C TYR A 24 -13.88 7.62 0.65
N LEU A 25 -13.34 6.47 1.04
CA LEU A 25 -14.13 5.41 1.68
C LEU A 25 -14.64 5.83 3.07
N TYR A 26 -13.83 6.51 3.87
CA TYR A 26 -14.27 7.04 5.17
C TYR A 26 -15.41 8.03 5.01
N GLU A 27 -15.33 8.96 4.05
CA GLU A 27 -16.42 9.88 3.75
C GLU A 27 -17.68 9.14 3.26
N LYS A 28 -17.54 8.23 2.30
CA LYS A 28 -18.66 7.42 1.77
C LYS A 28 -19.40 6.67 2.87
N HIS A 29 -18.66 6.12 3.83
CA HIS A 29 -19.21 5.32 4.93
C HIS A 29 -19.42 6.10 6.24
N LYS A 30 -19.26 7.44 6.23
CA LYS A 30 -19.41 8.33 7.40
C LYS A 30 -18.55 7.92 8.61
N ILE A 31 -17.35 7.41 8.34
CA ILE A 31 -16.37 7.05 9.35
C ILE A 31 -15.64 8.32 9.77
N ASN A 32 -15.85 8.77 11.01
CA ASN A 32 -15.18 9.94 11.57
C ASN A 32 -13.79 9.59 12.11
N PHE A 33 -12.85 9.33 11.20
CA PHE A 33 -11.46 9.02 11.53
C PHE A 33 -10.53 9.67 10.50
N LYS A 34 -9.43 10.26 10.96
CA LYS A 34 -8.42 10.90 10.12
C LYS A 34 -7.04 10.39 10.46
N ILE A 35 -6.36 9.77 9.50
CA ILE A 35 -5.08 9.10 9.72
C ILE A 35 -4.02 10.12 10.17
N GLU A 36 -4.02 11.30 9.58
CA GLU A 36 -3.09 12.40 9.83
C GLU A 36 -3.18 12.99 11.23
N GLU A 37 -4.32 12.85 11.92
CA GLU A 37 -4.48 13.29 13.31
C GLU A 37 -3.86 12.30 14.30
N HIS A 38 -3.61 11.06 13.89
CA HIS A 38 -3.09 9.99 14.74
C HIS A 38 -1.66 9.55 14.42
N PHE A 39 -1.21 9.75 13.18
CA PHE A 39 0.09 9.25 12.73
C PHE A 39 0.89 10.30 11.96
N LYS A 40 2.20 10.29 12.17
CA LYS A 40 3.15 10.98 11.30
C LYS A 40 3.52 10.10 10.12
N ASP A 41 3.22 10.56 8.90
CA ASP A 41 3.56 9.86 7.67
C ASP A 41 5.06 9.93 7.36
N ILE A 42 5.62 8.77 7.00
CA ILE A 42 6.96 8.59 6.45
C ILE A 42 6.81 7.86 5.12
N ASP A 43 6.86 8.62 4.02
CA ASP A 43 6.80 8.07 2.66
C ASP A 43 8.21 7.74 2.15
N LEU A 44 8.53 6.45 2.09
CA LEU A 44 9.84 5.95 1.69
C LEU A 44 10.23 6.36 0.27
N GLN A 45 9.27 6.52 -0.65
CA GLN A 45 9.56 6.97 -2.01
C GLN A 45 10.09 8.40 -2.00
N LYS A 46 9.42 9.30 -1.27
CA LYS A 46 9.85 10.70 -1.13
C LYS A 46 11.19 10.82 -0.41
N TYR A 47 11.41 10.00 0.62
CA TYR A 47 12.70 9.92 1.32
C TYR A 47 13.83 9.50 0.36
N TYR A 48 13.61 8.47 -0.45
CA TYR A 48 14.58 8.04 -1.45
C TYR A 48 14.85 9.14 -2.49
N GLU A 49 13.81 9.75 -3.05
CA GLU A 49 13.92 10.83 -4.04
C GLU A 49 14.71 12.03 -3.53
N LYS A 50 14.46 12.44 -2.29
CA LYS A 50 15.17 13.56 -1.66
C LYS A 50 16.66 13.29 -1.54
N SER A 51 17.03 12.06 -1.17
CA SER A 51 18.42 11.62 -0.94
C SER A 51 19.17 11.31 -2.23
N MET A 52 18.53 10.63 -3.17
CA MET A 52 19.15 10.11 -4.40
C MET A 52 18.93 10.99 -5.62
N LYS A 53 18.09 12.04 -5.52
CA LYS A 53 17.72 12.95 -6.61
C LYS A 53 17.12 12.24 -7.83
N THR A 54 16.51 11.07 -7.62
CA THR A 54 15.86 10.29 -8.66
C THR A 54 14.70 9.50 -8.09
N SER A 55 13.67 9.25 -8.92
CA SER A 55 12.51 8.45 -8.53
C SER A 55 12.82 6.97 -8.60
N ILE A 56 12.11 6.19 -7.80
CA ILE A 56 12.21 4.73 -7.76
C ILE A 56 10.82 4.13 -7.57
N GLY A 57 10.61 2.94 -8.16
CA GLY A 57 9.46 2.09 -7.87
C GLY A 57 9.80 1.08 -6.78
N LEU A 58 8.79 0.61 -6.03
CA LEU A 58 8.99 -0.28 -4.88
C LEU A 58 9.82 -1.53 -5.23
N LYS A 59 9.57 -2.16 -6.38
CA LYS A 59 10.33 -3.34 -6.85
C LYS A 59 11.82 -3.10 -7.02
N ASN A 60 12.18 -1.91 -7.52
CA ASN A 60 13.58 -1.53 -7.69
C ASN A 60 14.21 -1.21 -6.33
N LEU A 61 13.44 -0.64 -5.40
CA LEU A 61 13.89 -0.41 -4.04
C LEU A 61 14.14 -1.75 -3.32
N GLU A 62 13.20 -2.68 -3.38
CA GLU A 62 13.33 -4.05 -2.82
C GLU A 62 14.58 -4.78 -3.30
N SER A 63 14.88 -4.67 -4.60
CA SER A 63 16.09 -5.26 -5.18
C SER A 63 17.37 -4.75 -4.50
N LYS A 64 17.41 -3.48 -4.08
CA LYS A 64 18.55 -2.91 -3.34
C LYS A 64 18.68 -3.49 -1.92
N PHE A 65 17.59 -3.97 -1.34
CA PHE A 65 17.54 -4.62 -0.03
C PHE A 65 17.57 -6.16 -0.12
N ASN A 66 17.82 -6.73 -1.31
CA ASN A 66 17.79 -8.17 -1.56
C ASN A 66 16.48 -8.86 -1.15
N ILE A 67 15.36 -8.13 -1.18
CA ILE A 67 14.03 -8.68 -0.88
C ILE A 67 13.53 -9.46 -2.09
N LYS A 68 13.16 -10.74 -1.88
CA LYS A 68 12.60 -11.62 -2.91
C LYS A 68 11.10 -11.76 -2.70
N ARG A 69 10.33 -11.56 -3.78
CA ARG A 69 8.87 -11.75 -3.79
C ARG A 69 8.53 -13.15 -4.30
N GLU A 70 7.47 -13.72 -3.74
CA GLU A 70 6.84 -14.95 -4.25
C GLU A 70 5.74 -14.64 -5.28
N SER A 71 5.20 -13.42 -5.29
CA SER A 71 4.13 -13.04 -6.22
C SER A 71 4.65 -12.85 -7.65
N GLU A 72 3.84 -13.28 -8.61
CA GLU A 72 4.02 -12.92 -10.02
C GLU A 72 3.89 -11.40 -10.23
N ILE A 73 4.52 -10.89 -11.28
CA ILE A 73 4.40 -9.50 -11.68
C ILE A 73 2.98 -9.23 -12.17
N ILE A 74 2.18 -8.55 -11.35
CA ILE A 74 0.95 -7.90 -11.78
C ILE A 74 1.29 -6.47 -12.21
N SER A 75 0.81 -6.04 -13.39
CA SER A 75 0.97 -4.66 -13.82
C SER A 75 0.07 -3.72 -13.00
N GLY A 76 0.59 -2.54 -12.66
CA GLY A 76 -0.19 -1.51 -11.96
C GLY A 76 -1.46 -1.11 -12.72
N SER A 77 -1.42 -1.12 -14.06
CA SER A 77 -2.58 -0.84 -14.90
C SER A 77 -3.69 -1.90 -14.80
N ASN A 78 -3.34 -3.17 -14.62
CA ASN A 78 -4.32 -4.23 -14.39
C ASN A 78 -4.94 -4.13 -13.00
N LEU A 79 -4.13 -3.84 -11.97
CA LEU A 79 -4.63 -3.61 -10.62
C LEU A 79 -5.58 -2.42 -10.56
N ALA A 80 -5.21 -1.28 -11.15
CA ALA A 80 -6.05 -0.08 -11.18
C ALA A 80 -7.44 -0.34 -11.81
N LYS A 81 -7.48 -1.09 -12.93
CA LYS A 81 -8.74 -1.51 -13.56
C LYS A 81 -9.59 -2.40 -12.65
N ILE A 82 -8.95 -3.27 -11.87
CA ILE A 82 -9.65 -4.14 -10.93
C ILE A 82 -10.21 -3.33 -9.76
N PHE A 83 -9.40 -2.45 -9.16
CA PHE A 83 -9.85 -1.58 -8.07
C PHE A 83 -10.99 -0.65 -8.50
N SER A 84 -10.92 -0.09 -9.71
CA SER A 84 -12.02 0.70 -10.26
C SER A 84 -13.33 -0.10 -10.35
N LYS A 85 -13.28 -1.38 -10.71
CA LYS A 85 -14.47 -2.23 -10.72
C LYS A 85 -14.97 -2.54 -9.31
N ILE A 86 -14.07 -2.79 -8.36
CA ILE A 86 -14.43 -3.05 -6.95
C ILE A 86 -15.11 -1.83 -6.32
N ILE A 87 -14.60 -0.62 -6.56
CA ILE A 87 -15.17 0.62 -6.01
C ILE A 87 -16.58 0.88 -6.53
N ASN A 88 -16.83 0.57 -7.81
CA ASN A 88 -18.12 0.81 -8.47
C ASN A 88 -19.15 -0.32 -8.25
N ASP A 89 -18.72 -1.50 -7.81
CA ASP A 89 -19.58 -2.68 -7.64
C ASP A 89 -19.08 -3.49 -6.43
N GLU A 90 -19.81 -3.35 -5.32
CA GLU A 90 -19.46 -3.90 -4.01
C GLU A 90 -19.39 -5.44 -4.02
N GLU A 91 -20.10 -6.09 -4.96
CA GLU A 91 -20.12 -7.54 -5.12
C GLU A 91 -19.08 -8.05 -6.16
N TYR A 92 -18.42 -7.15 -6.90
CA TYR A 92 -17.46 -7.53 -7.94
C TYR A 92 -16.31 -8.36 -7.39
N PHE A 93 -15.80 -8.01 -6.20
CA PHE A 93 -14.75 -8.79 -5.56
C PHE A 93 -15.24 -10.20 -5.26
N ASN A 94 -16.44 -10.36 -4.70
CA ASN A 94 -17.01 -11.66 -4.34
C ASN A 94 -17.14 -12.60 -5.54
N ARG A 95 -17.55 -12.07 -6.70
CA ARG A 95 -17.70 -12.83 -7.96
C ARG A 95 -16.38 -13.17 -8.67
N MET A 96 -15.24 -12.66 -8.19
CA MET A 96 -13.94 -12.90 -8.81
C MET A 96 -13.45 -14.33 -8.55
N PRO A 97 -12.80 -15.01 -9.53
CA PRO A 97 -12.20 -16.32 -9.32
C PRO A 97 -11.20 -16.32 -8.16
N MET A 98 -11.19 -17.38 -7.35
CA MET A 98 -10.40 -17.45 -6.11
C MET A 98 -8.90 -17.23 -6.36
N GLY A 99 -8.31 -17.93 -7.32
CA GLY A 99 -6.88 -17.76 -7.64
C GLY A 99 -6.51 -16.34 -8.09
N LYS A 100 -7.47 -15.57 -8.63
CA LYS A 100 -7.22 -14.16 -8.96
C LYS A 100 -7.25 -13.28 -7.71
N LYS A 101 -8.16 -13.54 -6.76
CA LYS A 101 -8.19 -12.87 -5.45
C LYS A 101 -6.87 -13.11 -4.70
N GLU A 102 -6.44 -14.36 -4.61
CA GLU A 102 -5.21 -14.75 -3.92
C GLU A 102 -3.98 -14.05 -4.50
N LYS A 103 -3.85 -13.99 -5.83
CA LYS A 103 -2.75 -13.26 -6.48
C LYS A 103 -2.74 -11.77 -6.12
N ILE A 104 -3.89 -11.11 -6.10
CA ILE A 104 -4.00 -9.68 -5.74
C ILE A 104 -3.66 -9.47 -4.26
N LEU A 105 -4.22 -10.30 -3.37
CA LEU A 105 -4.00 -10.21 -1.94
C LEU A 105 -2.53 -10.49 -1.59
N LEU A 106 -1.92 -11.51 -2.19
CA LEU A 106 -0.51 -11.84 -2.00
C LEU A 106 0.40 -10.70 -2.48
N TYR A 107 0.11 -10.12 -3.65
CA TYR A 107 0.84 -8.96 -4.17
C TYR A 107 0.78 -7.77 -3.19
N ASN A 108 -0.42 -7.43 -2.72
CA ASN A 108 -0.62 -6.28 -1.82
C ASN A 108 -0.01 -6.53 -0.43
N MET A 109 -0.12 -7.75 0.10
CA MET A 109 0.54 -8.16 1.34
C MET A 109 2.07 -8.03 1.22
N GLN A 110 2.65 -8.50 0.11
CA GLN A 110 4.09 -8.42 -0.10
C GLN A 110 4.59 -6.98 -0.20
N ASP A 111 3.82 -6.06 -0.80
CA ASP A 111 4.16 -4.64 -0.76
C ASP A 111 4.33 -4.14 0.68
N VAL A 112 3.40 -4.46 1.59
CA VAL A 112 3.48 -4.06 3.01
C VAL A 112 4.64 -4.74 3.75
N VAL A 113 4.82 -6.04 3.54
CA VAL A 113 5.92 -6.82 4.15
C VAL A 113 7.28 -6.27 3.72
N SER A 114 7.41 -5.86 2.46
CA SER A 114 8.62 -5.23 1.96
C SER A 114 8.92 -3.91 2.68
N LEU A 115 7.92 -3.04 2.89
CA LEU A 115 8.13 -1.80 3.65
C LEU A 115 8.62 -2.11 5.08
N PHE A 116 8.05 -3.13 5.72
CA PHE A 116 8.48 -3.56 7.04
C PHE A 116 9.96 -3.99 7.06
N TYR A 117 10.39 -4.81 6.09
CA TYR A 117 11.79 -5.24 6.02
C TYR A 117 12.75 -4.12 5.66
N ILE A 118 12.38 -3.22 4.76
CA ILE A 118 13.18 -2.03 4.43
C ILE A 118 13.43 -1.20 5.69
N CYS A 119 12.42 -1.00 6.54
CA CYS A 119 12.55 -0.23 7.77
C CYS A 119 13.20 -0.98 8.94
N LYS A 120 13.29 -2.32 8.90
CA LYS A 120 13.90 -3.13 9.97
C LYS A 120 15.42 -3.31 9.78
N LEU A 121 15.92 -3.05 8.58
CA LEU A 121 17.34 -3.23 8.22
C LEU A 121 18.19 -1.97 8.48
N GLU A 122 17.62 -0.94 9.10
CA GLU A 122 18.31 0.21 9.70
C GLU A 122 18.26 0.12 11.23
#